data_AF-A0A397W3U2-F1
#
_entry.id   AF-A0A397W3U2-F1
#
_cell.length_a   1.000
_cell.length_b   1.000
_cell.length_c   1.000
_cell.angle_alpha   90.00
_cell.angle_beta   90.00
_cell.angle_gamma   90.00
#
_symmetry.space_group_name_H-M   'P 1'
#
loop_
_entity.id
_entity.type
_entity.pdbx_description
1 polymer ?
#
loop_
_entity_poly.entity_id
_entity_poly.type
_entity_poly.pdbx_seq_one_letter_code
_entity_poly.pdbx_strand_id
1 'polypeptide(L)'
;MDLPTAWNLDDKSTFLSINSSGLRVNYEGLGESDDDIGAIRANHPIPQQCNLFYYEVDIINEGKNKIIGIGFCEKTVNLNKRMPGWENGSWGYHGDDGKFFSCSGYGSPYGPSFSTGDTIGCCLNFKSNIVFYTKNGINLGIAFRNLEGTLYPCVGLGSQGGSVEVNFGSKKFKYAEATSEDIDDELLKEKWIDAFNMYINTTNIYVLEDLENSLKIKQDTTLKFRGKFNFTMGSYENATSDLTKLLDIEPNSKFALRYRAEAYYLMEKYKESLNDVNKLLKIETNDEWASKLLAKIIEKNWSRHR
;
A
#
# COMPACT_ATOMS: atom_id res chain seq x y z
N MET A 1 -10.34 -20.72 4.03
CA MET A 1 -11.16 -19.49 4.04
C MET A 1 -10.99 -18.85 2.69
N ASP A 2 -12.09 -18.41 2.09
CA ASP A 2 -12.05 -17.75 0.78
C ASP A 2 -11.48 -16.34 0.90
N LEU A 3 -10.82 -15.88 -0.17
CA LEU A 3 -10.31 -14.52 -0.26
C LEU A 3 -11.44 -13.55 -0.63
N PRO A 4 -11.34 -12.26 -0.27
CA PRO A 4 -12.18 -11.21 -0.81
C PRO A 4 -12.07 -11.16 -2.34
N THR A 5 -13.21 -11.19 -3.04
CA THR A 5 -13.26 -11.18 -4.53
C THR A 5 -14.26 -10.19 -5.10
N ALA A 6 -15.19 -9.69 -4.28
CA ALA A 6 -16.18 -8.69 -4.65
C ALA A 6 -16.66 -7.93 -3.40
N TRP A 7 -17.41 -6.85 -3.60
CA TRP A 7 -18.14 -6.20 -2.52
C TRP A 7 -19.33 -7.06 -2.07
N ASN A 8 -19.67 -6.97 -0.79
CA ASN A 8 -20.79 -7.72 -0.23
C ASN A 8 -22.12 -7.04 -0.55
N LEU A 9 -23.06 -7.77 -1.16
CA LEU A 9 -24.38 -7.25 -1.53
C LEU A 9 -25.23 -6.81 -0.34
N ASP A 10 -25.09 -7.50 0.79
CA ASP A 10 -25.91 -7.29 1.99
C ASP A 10 -25.19 -6.46 3.07
N ASP A 11 -23.85 -6.47 3.07
CA ASP A 11 -23.04 -5.80 4.09
C ASP A 11 -22.54 -4.41 3.64
N LYS A 12 -23.52 -3.52 3.45
CA LYS A 12 -23.31 -2.15 2.95
C LYS A 12 -24.32 -1.17 3.51
N SER A 13 -23.99 0.12 3.45
CA SER A 13 -24.94 1.20 3.67
C SER A 13 -26.09 1.20 2.64
N THR A 14 -27.24 1.73 3.06
CA THR A 14 -28.37 2.00 2.16
C THR A 14 -28.08 3.09 1.14
N PHE A 15 -27.06 3.93 1.37
CA PHE A 15 -26.63 4.99 0.44
C PHE A 15 -25.73 4.50 -0.69
N LEU A 16 -25.38 3.20 -0.71
CA LEU A 16 -24.50 2.64 -1.72
C LEU A 16 -25.22 1.60 -2.57
N SER A 17 -25.01 1.65 -3.87
CA SER A 17 -25.37 0.60 -4.81
C SER A 17 -24.13 -0.13 -5.31
N ILE A 18 -24.30 -1.36 -5.77
CA ILE A 18 -23.23 -2.15 -6.41
C ILE A 18 -23.72 -2.56 -7.78
N ASN A 19 -22.85 -2.52 -8.79
CA ASN A 19 -23.18 -3.02 -10.11
C ASN A 19 -23.28 -4.56 -10.14
N SER A 20 -23.73 -5.10 -11.28
CA SER A 20 -23.88 -6.55 -11.47
C SER A 20 -22.59 -7.35 -11.37
N SER A 21 -21.42 -6.73 -11.58
CA SER A 21 -20.13 -7.42 -11.41
C SER A 21 -19.72 -7.55 -9.94
N GLY A 22 -20.37 -6.84 -9.01
CA GLY A 22 -19.98 -6.81 -7.60
C GLY A 22 -18.72 -5.97 -7.31
N LEU A 23 -18.17 -5.26 -8.30
CA LEU A 23 -16.87 -4.57 -8.17
C LEU A 23 -16.99 -3.04 -8.12
N ARG A 24 -18.03 -2.48 -8.74
CA ARG A 24 -18.25 -1.02 -8.75
C ARG A 24 -19.28 -0.62 -7.71
N VAL A 25 -18.92 0.35 -6.88
CA VAL A 25 -19.78 0.97 -5.87
C VAL A 25 -20.15 2.35 -6.36
N ASN A 26 -21.43 2.69 -6.31
CA ASN A 26 -21.93 4.04 -6.57
C ASN A 26 -22.60 4.60 -5.33
N TYR A 27 -22.47 5.91 -5.14
CA TYR A 27 -23.16 6.64 -4.10
C TYR A 27 -24.52 7.14 -4.61
N GLU A 28 -25.57 6.78 -3.88
CA GLU A 28 -26.99 7.06 -4.21
C GLU A 28 -27.64 8.05 -3.23
N GLY A 29 -26.93 8.47 -2.19
CA GLY A 29 -27.42 9.45 -1.23
C GLY A 29 -27.45 10.89 -1.79
N LEU A 30 -28.02 11.81 -1.01
CA LEU A 30 -28.02 13.24 -1.34
C LEU A 30 -26.66 13.89 -1.08
N GLY A 31 -25.95 13.44 -0.05
CA GLY A 31 -24.62 13.95 0.33
C GLY A 31 -24.67 15.38 0.88
N GLU A 32 -25.72 15.71 1.64
CA GLU A 32 -25.94 17.05 2.21
C GLU A 32 -25.23 17.21 3.57
N SER A 33 -24.91 16.10 4.24
CA SER A 33 -24.19 16.09 5.51
C SER A 33 -23.42 14.78 5.73
N ASP A 34 -22.60 14.73 6.79
CA ASP A 34 -21.87 13.53 7.20
C ASP A 34 -22.81 12.35 7.55
N ASP A 35 -24.07 12.64 7.87
CA ASP A 35 -25.11 11.64 8.11
C ASP A 35 -25.52 10.88 6.84
N ASP A 36 -25.16 11.38 5.65
CA ASP A 36 -25.41 10.71 4.37
C ASP A 36 -24.22 9.88 3.90
N ILE A 37 -23.16 9.72 4.70
CA ILE A 37 -22.00 8.89 4.34
C ILE A 37 -22.36 7.41 4.46
N GLY A 38 -21.96 6.63 3.46
CA GLY A 38 -22.14 5.18 3.45
C GLY A 38 -20.83 4.45 3.21
N ALA A 39 -20.65 3.32 3.88
CA ALA A 39 -19.53 2.39 3.66
C ALA A 39 -20.01 0.99 3.27
N ILE A 40 -19.08 0.20 2.75
CA ILE A 40 -19.30 -1.18 2.31
C ILE A 40 -18.08 -2.04 2.60
N ARG A 41 -18.31 -3.30 2.97
CA ARG A 41 -17.27 -4.32 3.17
C ARG A 41 -17.22 -5.31 2.00
N ALA A 42 -16.07 -5.95 1.81
CA ALA A 42 -15.93 -7.06 0.88
C ALA A 42 -16.76 -8.29 1.30
N ASN A 43 -17.00 -9.21 0.37
CA ASN A 43 -17.78 -10.43 0.58
C ASN A 43 -17.17 -11.39 1.62
N HIS A 44 -15.85 -11.39 1.76
CA HIS A 44 -15.12 -12.20 2.74
C HIS A 44 -14.12 -11.35 3.54
N PRO A 45 -13.77 -11.77 4.76
CA PRO A 45 -12.64 -11.19 5.47
C PRO A 45 -11.33 -11.62 4.82
N ILE A 46 -10.26 -10.90 5.13
CA ILE A 46 -8.90 -11.28 4.75
C ILE A 46 -8.48 -12.45 5.66
N PRO A 47 -8.13 -13.63 5.10
CA PRO A 47 -7.61 -14.73 5.90
C PRO A 47 -6.30 -14.33 6.58
N GLN A 48 -6.19 -14.54 7.89
CA GLN A 48 -4.96 -14.24 8.66
C GLN A 48 -3.75 -15.08 8.21
N GLN A 49 -3.99 -16.17 7.46
CA GLN A 49 -2.93 -16.98 6.87
C GLN A 49 -2.31 -16.34 5.63
N CYS A 50 -2.86 -15.23 5.11
CA CYS A 50 -2.20 -14.49 4.04
C CYS A 50 -0.88 -13.94 4.58
N ASN A 51 0.20 -14.03 3.79
CA ASN A 51 1.42 -13.30 4.14
C ASN A 51 1.19 -11.80 3.99
N LEU A 52 0.51 -11.44 2.91
CA LEU A 52 0.17 -10.08 2.53
C LEU A 52 -1.11 -10.09 1.71
N PHE A 53 -1.97 -9.11 1.97
CA PHE A 53 -3.17 -8.88 1.19
C PHE A 53 -3.10 -7.50 0.54
N TYR A 54 -3.40 -7.44 -0.75
CA TYR A 54 -3.35 -6.22 -1.55
C TYR A 54 -4.57 -6.10 -2.45
N TYR A 55 -5.16 -4.91 -2.47
CA TYR A 55 -6.23 -4.56 -3.39
C TYR A 55 -6.08 -3.12 -3.86
N GLU A 56 -6.59 -2.82 -5.05
CA GLU A 56 -6.61 -1.46 -5.61
C GLU A 56 -8.04 -0.98 -5.78
N VAL A 57 -8.24 0.32 -5.64
CA VAL A 57 -9.51 1.01 -5.86
C VAL A 57 -9.27 2.13 -6.86
N ASP A 58 -9.93 2.03 -8.01
CA ASP A 58 -9.96 3.08 -9.02
C ASP A 58 -11.05 4.09 -8.67
N ILE A 59 -10.69 5.37 -8.65
CA ILE A 59 -11.63 6.46 -8.45
C ILE A 59 -12.28 6.79 -9.80
N ILE A 60 -13.48 6.25 -10.03
CA ILE A 60 -14.22 6.42 -11.29
C ILE A 60 -14.81 7.83 -11.37
N ASN A 61 -15.38 8.30 -10.27
CA ASN A 61 -15.85 9.67 -10.11
C ASN A 61 -15.72 10.05 -8.63
N GLU A 62 -15.01 11.14 -8.34
CA GLU A 62 -14.84 11.63 -6.97
C GLU A 62 -16.13 12.16 -6.34
N GLY A 63 -17.17 12.42 -7.13
CA GLY A 63 -18.40 13.07 -6.67
C GLY A 63 -18.18 14.53 -6.32
N LYS A 64 -19.24 15.24 -5.93
CA LYS A 64 -19.20 16.70 -5.74
C LYS A 64 -18.15 17.17 -4.74
N ASN A 65 -17.93 16.40 -3.66
CA ASN A 65 -17.12 16.83 -2.51
C ASN A 65 -15.91 15.92 -2.26
N LYS A 66 -15.62 14.95 -3.15
CA LYS A 66 -14.45 14.04 -3.03
C LYS A 66 -14.41 13.20 -1.76
N ILE A 67 -15.56 13.03 -1.10
CA ILE A 67 -15.69 12.30 0.16
C ILE A 67 -15.63 10.80 -0.12
N ILE A 68 -14.39 10.28 -0.14
CA ILE A 68 -14.06 8.88 -0.39
C ILE A 68 -13.03 8.43 0.64
N GLY A 69 -13.32 7.36 1.37
CA GLY A 69 -12.40 6.70 2.29
C GLY A 69 -12.15 5.26 1.86
N ILE A 70 -10.90 4.80 1.93
CA ILE A 70 -10.48 3.45 1.54
C ILE A 70 -9.68 2.85 2.69
N GLY A 71 -9.95 1.60 3.08
CA GLY A 71 -9.12 0.91 4.05
C GLY A 71 -9.70 -0.41 4.55
N PHE A 72 -9.62 -0.64 5.86
CA PHE A 72 -10.03 -1.90 6.49
C PHE A 72 -10.97 -1.66 7.63
N CYS A 73 -11.94 -2.56 7.84
CA CYS A 73 -12.75 -2.54 9.06
C CYS A 73 -13.18 -3.94 9.49
N GLU A 74 -13.50 -4.06 10.78
CA GLU A 74 -14.08 -5.26 11.36
C GLU A 74 -15.56 -5.41 10.98
N LYS A 75 -16.09 -6.63 11.15
CA LYS A 75 -17.50 -6.95 10.84
C LYS A 75 -18.49 -6.15 11.69
N THR A 76 -18.11 -5.78 12.91
CA THR A 76 -18.94 -5.08 13.90
C THR A 76 -19.09 -3.58 13.61
N VAL A 77 -18.24 -3.01 12.75
CA VAL A 77 -18.26 -1.58 12.44
C VAL A 77 -19.57 -1.19 11.74
N ASN A 78 -20.20 -0.11 12.20
CA ASN A 78 -21.37 0.47 11.55
C ASN A 78 -20.97 1.09 10.21
N LEU A 79 -21.70 0.74 9.15
CA LEU A 79 -21.44 1.19 7.78
C LEU A 79 -22.28 2.40 7.37
N ASN A 80 -23.28 2.80 8.16
CA ASN A 80 -24.08 3.99 7.90
C ASN A 80 -23.55 5.18 8.70
N LYS A 81 -23.54 6.37 8.07
CA LYS A 81 -23.07 7.63 8.66
C LYS A 81 -21.59 7.61 9.06
N ARG A 82 -20.80 6.72 8.45
CA ARG A 82 -19.42 6.44 8.85
C ARG A 82 -18.54 6.16 7.64
N MET A 83 -17.32 6.69 7.72
CA MET A 83 -16.24 6.46 6.77
C MET A 83 -15.22 5.46 7.35
N PRO A 84 -14.50 4.68 6.51
CA PRO A 84 -13.37 3.89 6.99
C PRO A 84 -12.41 4.72 7.84
N GLY A 85 -12.07 4.24 9.03
CA GLY A 85 -11.22 4.94 10.00
C GLY A 85 -11.93 5.66 11.15
N TRP A 86 -13.22 6.00 11.03
CA TRP A 86 -13.90 6.85 12.02
C TRP A 86 -14.40 6.11 13.27
N GLU A 87 -14.61 4.81 13.17
CA GLU A 87 -15.13 3.97 14.24
C GLU A 87 -14.06 3.03 14.80
N ASN A 88 -14.24 2.59 16.04
CA ASN A 88 -13.35 1.58 16.63
C ASN A 88 -13.38 0.28 15.78
N GLY A 89 -12.20 -0.29 15.50
CA GLY A 89 -12.05 -1.42 14.58
C GLY A 89 -12.11 -1.03 13.10
N SER A 90 -11.83 0.24 12.76
CA SER A 90 -11.85 0.79 11.40
C SER A 90 -10.63 1.66 11.13
N TRP A 91 -10.06 1.54 9.93
CA TRP A 91 -8.88 2.27 9.47
C TRP A 91 -9.10 2.73 8.02
N GLY A 92 -8.74 3.98 7.69
CA GLY A 92 -8.97 4.49 6.35
C GLY A 92 -8.07 5.65 5.93
N TYR A 93 -7.85 5.77 4.63
CA TYR A 93 -7.16 6.89 3.96
C TYR A 93 -8.16 7.63 3.07
N HIS A 94 -8.22 8.96 3.24
CA HIS A 94 -9.31 9.79 2.72
C HIS A 94 -8.84 10.68 1.57
N GLY A 95 -9.71 10.84 0.57
CA GLY A 95 -9.38 11.46 -0.71
C GLY A 95 -9.38 12.97 -0.70
N ASP A 96 -10.23 13.59 0.10
CA ASP A 96 -10.42 15.04 0.19
C ASP A 96 -9.24 15.75 0.86
N ASP A 97 -8.66 15.15 1.91
CA ASP A 97 -7.62 15.78 2.72
C ASP A 97 -6.27 15.04 2.74
N GLY A 98 -6.23 13.82 2.19
CA GLY A 98 -5.03 12.99 2.17
C GLY A 98 -4.62 12.45 3.55
N LYS A 99 -5.49 12.53 4.56
CA LYS A 99 -5.21 12.03 5.92
C LYS A 99 -5.54 10.55 6.05
N PHE A 100 -4.86 9.90 6.99
CA PHE A 100 -5.33 8.62 7.52
C PHE A 100 -6.17 8.83 8.78
N PHE A 101 -7.11 7.93 9.02
CA PHE A 101 -7.99 7.86 10.18
C PHE A 101 -7.87 6.45 10.77
N SER A 102 -7.66 6.37 12.09
CA SER A 102 -7.40 5.12 12.80
C SER A 102 -8.24 5.06 14.07
N CYS A 103 -9.35 4.33 14.02
CA CYS A 103 -10.29 4.18 15.13
C CYS A 103 -10.76 5.52 15.73
N SER A 104 -10.83 6.58 14.91
CA SER A 104 -11.08 7.95 15.37
C SER A 104 -11.57 8.84 14.23
N GLY A 105 -12.48 9.76 14.56
CA GLY A 105 -12.90 10.83 13.65
C GLY A 105 -11.85 11.92 13.42
N TYR A 106 -10.70 11.86 14.11
CA TYR A 106 -9.60 12.81 13.94
C TYR A 106 -8.51 12.21 13.04
N GLY A 107 -8.36 12.79 11.84
CA GLY A 107 -7.36 12.36 10.87
C GLY A 107 -5.96 12.92 11.14
N SER A 108 -4.94 12.18 10.73
CA SER A 108 -3.54 12.60 10.77
C SER A 108 -2.95 12.75 9.36
N PRO A 109 -2.07 13.73 9.10
CA PRO A 109 -1.40 13.87 7.80
C PRO A 109 -0.71 12.58 7.37
N TYR A 110 -0.91 12.17 6.12
CA TYR A 110 -0.36 10.91 5.60
C TYR A 110 0.19 11.05 4.19
N GLY A 111 -0.70 11.25 3.21
CA GLY A 111 -0.39 11.23 1.80
C GLY A 111 -1.02 12.41 1.08
N PRO A 112 -0.86 12.49 -0.25
CA PRO A 112 -1.58 13.48 -1.06
C PRO A 112 -3.09 13.22 -1.03
N SER A 113 -3.91 14.19 -1.42
CA SER A 113 -5.30 13.94 -1.78
C SER A 113 -5.39 13.07 -3.06
N PHE A 114 -6.57 12.51 -3.34
CA PHE A 114 -6.81 11.73 -4.56
C PHE A 114 -8.18 12.00 -5.18
N SER A 115 -8.28 11.79 -6.50
CA SER A 115 -9.36 12.30 -7.34
C SER A 115 -9.69 11.33 -8.48
N THR A 116 -10.71 11.66 -9.27
CA THR A 116 -11.10 10.91 -10.47
C THR A 116 -9.90 10.57 -11.35
N GLY A 117 -9.75 9.30 -11.69
CA GLY A 117 -8.65 8.76 -12.50
C GLY A 117 -7.46 8.22 -11.70
N ASP A 118 -7.37 8.55 -10.40
CA ASP A 118 -6.37 7.96 -9.51
C ASP A 118 -6.72 6.50 -9.17
N THR A 119 -5.69 5.69 -8.92
CA THR A 119 -5.79 4.35 -8.33
C THR A 119 -5.12 4.34 -6.97
N ILE A 120 -5.87 3.95 -5.96
CA ILE A 120 -5.39 3.83 -4.58
C ILE A 120 -5.29 2.36 -4.21
N GLY A 121 -4.07 1.90 -3.97
CA GLY A 121 -3.81 0.56 -3.46
C GLY A 121 -3.71 0.55 -1.95
N CYS A 122 -4.11 -0.55 -1.35
CA CYS A 122 -4.07 -0.75 0.09
C CYS A 122 -3.45 -2.12 0.39
N CYS A 123 -2.33 -2.09 1.11
CA CYS A 123 -1.55 -3.26 1.45
C CYS A 123 -1.63 -3.54 2.94
N LEU A 124 -2.05 -4.74 3.33
CA LEU A 124 -1.93 -5.27 4.68
C LEU A 124 -0.86 -6.37 4.69
N ASN A 125 0.26 -6.11 5.36
CA ASN A 125 1.29 -7.12 5.58
C ASN A 125 1.11 -7.77 6.96
N PHE A 126 0.74 -9.04 7.00
CA PHE A 126 0.51 -9.78 8.25
C PHE A 126 1.82 -10.14 8.98
N LYS A 127 2.95 -10.28 8.27
CA LYS A 127 4.24 -10.60 8.89
C LYS A 127 4.78 -9.47 9.75
N SER A 128 4.70 -8.23 9.26
CA SER A 128 5.15 -7.04 9.98
C SER A 128 4.01 -6.27 10.66
N ASN A 129 2.76 -6.72 10.47
CA ASN A 129 1.52 -6.07 10.91
C ASN A 129 1.51 -4.56 10.61
N ILE A 130 1.78 -4.21 9.36
CA ILE A 130 1.73 -2.84 8.86
C ILE A 130 0.72 -2.72 7.74
N VAL A 131 0.19 -1.52 7.61
CA VAL A 131 -0.57 -1.10 6.43
C VAL A 131 0.13 0.06 5.77
N PHE A 132 0.24 0.00 4.44
CA PHE A 132 0.63 1.14 3.62
C PHE A 132 -0.32 1.25 2.43
N TYR A 133 -0.43 2.46 1.90
CA TYR A 133 -1.17 2.72 0.68
C TYR A 133 -0.22 3.00 -0.48
N THR A 134 -0.74 2.86 -1.69
CA THR A 134 -0.08 3.29 -2.91
C THR A 134 -0.98 4.23 -3.67
N LYS A 135 -0.44 5.25 -4.33
CA LYS A 135 -1.18 6.08 -5.28
C LYS A 135 -0.55 5.95 -6.66
N ASN A 136 -1.33 5.49 -7.64
CA ASN A 136 -0.88 5.28 -9.02
C ASN A 136 0.44 4.48 -9.10
N GLY A 137 0.53 3.41 -8.30
CA GLY A 137 1.71 2.55 -8.23
C GLY A 137 2.88 3.09 -7.40
N ILE A 138 2.75 4.24 -6.73
CA ILE A 138 3.80 4.77 -5.84
C ILE A 138 3.45 4.49 -4.38
N ASN A 139 4.34 3.82 -3.65
CA ASN A 139 4.20 3.54 -2.22
C ASN A 139 4.26 4.85 -1.40
N LEU A 140 3.27 5.07 -0.53
CA LEU A 140 3.12 6.28 0.28
C LEU A 140 3.71 6.15 1.69
N GLY A 141 4.31 5.00 2.01
CA GLY A 141 4.82 4.68 3.34
C GLY A 141 3.74 4.16 4.28
N ILE A 142 4.15 3.81 5.49
CA ILE A 142 3.31 3.15 6.50
C ILE A 142 2.25 4.13 7.02
N ALA A 143 0.98 3.73 6.90
CA ALA A 143 -0.17 4.44 7.47
C ALA A 143 -0.51 3.92 8.87
N PHE A 144 -0.56 2.59 9.04
CA PHE A 144 -0.97 1.96 10.29
C PHE A 144 -0.01 0.84 10.68
N ARG A 145 -0.01 0.54 11.98
CA ARG A 145 0.73 -0.59 12.57
C ARG A 145 -0.19 -1.32 13.53
N ASN A 146 0.05 -2.62 13.70
CA ASN A 146 -0.58 -3.47 14.70
C ASN A 146 -2.12 -3.49 14.60
N LEU A 147 -2.66 -3.69 13.40
CA LEU A 147 -4.10 -3.91 13.25
C LEU A 147 -4.49 -5.22 13.93
N GLU A 148 -5.67 -5.23 14.55
CA GLU A 148 -6.23 -6.38 15.24
C GLU A 148 -7.59 -6.77 14.65
N GLY A 149 -8.05 -7.98 14.97
CA GLY A 149 -9.37 -8.47 14.59
C GLY A 149 -9.45 -9.19 13.25
N THR A 150 -10.68 -9.46 12.82
CA THR A 150 -10.99 -10.06 11.52
C THR A 150 -11.34 -8.95 10.53
N LEU A 151 -10.40 -8.64 9.65
CA LEU A 151 -10.44 -7.44 8.82
C LEU A 151 -11.09 -7.71 7.47
N TYR A 152 -11.89 -6.77 7.01
CA TYR A 152 -12.45 -6.72 5.67
C TYR A 152 -11.89 -5.51 4.93
N PRO A 153 -11.53 -5.63 3.64
CA PRO A 153 -11.40 -4.46 2.79
C PRO A 153 -12.72 -3.69 2.80
N CYS A 154 -12.64 -2.37 2.87
CA CYS A 154 -13.80 -1.50 2.85
C CYS A 154 -13.53 -0.19 2.11
N VAL A 155 -14.61 0.38 1.58
CA VAL A 155 -14.64 1.73 1.02
C VAL A 155 -15.86 2.46 1.55
N GLY A 156 -15.78 3.79 1.63
CA GLY A 156 -16.91 4.64 1.92
C GLY A 156 -16.97 5.82 0.96
N LEU A 157 -18.20 6.26 0.67
CA LEU A 157 -18.51 7.38 -0.21
C LEU A 157 -19.54 8.28 0.48
N GLY A 158 -19.43 9.58 0.25
CA GLY A 158 -20.30 10.57 0.91
C GLY A 158 -20.79 11.71 0.03
N SER A 159 -20.61 11.65 -1.29
CA SER A 159 -21.02 12.75 -2.15
C SER A 159 -21.64 12.31 -3.47
N GLN A 160 -22.66 13.06 -3.91
CA GLN A 160 -23.44 12.77 -5.10
C GLN A 160 -22.54 12.57 -6.34
N GLY A 161 -22.82 11.50 -7.09
CA GLY A 161 -22.05 11.11 -8.27
C GLY A 161 -20.77 10.34 -7.97
N GLY A 162 -20.41 10.18 -6.69
CA GLY A 162 -19.26 9.40 -6.27
C GLY A 162 -19.36 7.94 -6.72
N SER A 163 -18.29 7.42 -7.33
CA SER A 163 -18.19 6.00 -7.68
C SER A 163 -16.75 5.52 -7.71
N VAL A 164 -16.56 4.27 -7.29
CA VAL A 164 -15.25 3.61 -7.25
C VAL A 164 -15.36 2.18 -7.75
N GLU A 165 -14.27 1.63 -8.28
CA GLU A 165 -14.20 0.24 -8.73
C GLU A 165 -13.01 -0.48 -8.10
N VAL A 166 -13.25 -1.65 -7.54
CA VAL A 166 -12.22 -2.43 -6.86
C VAL A 166 -11.57 -3.46 -7.77
N ASN A 167 -10.27 -3.64 -7.57
CA ASN A 167 -9.48 -4.75 -8.06
C ASN A 167 -9.01 -5.60 -6.87
N PHE A 168 -9.61 -6.78 -6.69
CA PHE A 168 -9.14 -7.78 -5.73
C PHE A 168 -8.10 -8.76 -6.33
N GLY A 169 -7.59 -8.46 -7.53
CA GLY A 169 -6.64 -9.31 -8.26
C GLY A 169 -7.18 -9.87 -9.58
N SER A 170 -8.36 -9.42 -10.03
CA SER A 170 -8.92 -9.83 -11.33
C SER A 170 -8.22 -9.19 -12.53
N LYS A 171 -7.47 -8.10 -12.29
CA LYS A 171 -6.59 -7.45 -13.27
C LYS A 171 -5.23 -7.16 -12.65
N LYS A 172 -4.22 -6.92 -13.50
CA LYS A 172 -2.88 -6.51 -13.05
C LYS A 172 -2.97 -5.26 -12.18
N PHE A 173 -2.19 -5.24 -11.11
CA PHE A 173 -2.09 -4.10 -10.21
C PHE A 173 -1.14 -3.06 -10.78
N LYS A 174 -1.50 -1.76 -10.70
CA LYS A 174 -0.60 -0.66 -11.07
C LYS A 174 0.68 -0.67 -10.23
N TYR A 175 0.60 -1.08 -8.96
CA TYR A 175 1.78 -1.19 -8.10
C TYR A 175 2.80 -2.24 -8.58
N ALA A 176 2.32 -3.38 -9.09
CA ALA A 176 3.19 -4.40 -9.65
C ALA A 176 3.95 -3.88 -10.87
N GLU A 177 3.27 -3.12 -11.74
CA GLU A 177 3.85 -2.53 -12.94
C GLU A 177 4.87 -1.44 -12.60
N ALA A 178 4.51 -0.47 -11.76
CA ALA A 178 5.40 0.62 -11.36
C ALA A 178 6.68 0.13 -10.67
N THR A 179 6.58 -0.91 -9.84
CA THR A 179 7.74 -1.49 -9.16
C THR A 179 8.66 -2.30 -10.07
N SER A 180 8.28 -2.51 -11.33
CA SER A 180 9.07 -3.26 -12.31
C SER A 180 9.85 -2.36 -13.27
N GLU A 181 9.63 -1.03 -13.25
CA GLU A 181 10.17 -0.08 -14.24
C GLU A 181 11.70 0.05 -14.23
N ASP A 182 12.35 -0.12 -13.08
CA ASP A 182 13.80 -0.09 -12.92
C ASP A 182 14.47 -1.47 -13.11
N ILE A 183 13.73 -2.45 -13.66
CA ILE A 183 14.25 -3.73 -14.13
C ILE A 183 14.43 -3.66 -15.65
N ASP A 184 15.67 -3.45 -16.09
CA ASP A 184 16.01 -3.25 -17.51
C ASP A 184 15.84 -4.53 -18.37
N ASP A 185 15.84 -5.71 -17.75
CA ASP A 185 15.71 -7.00 -18.42
C ASP A 185 14.24 -7.44 -18.45
N GLU A 186 13.65 -7.52 -19.66
CA GLU A 186 12.24 -7.88 -19.87
C GLU A 186 11.86 -9.24 -19.28
N LEU A 187 12.73 -10.25 -19.36
CA LEU A 187 12.44 -11.57 -18.80
C LEU A 187 12.41 -11.51 -17.26
N LEU A 188 13.32 -10.74 -16.66
CA LEU A 188 13.31 -10.50 -15.22
C LEU A 188 12.10 -9.70 -14.76
N LYS A 189 11.67 -8.76 -15.59
CA LYS A 189 10.48 -7.93 -15.35
C LYS A 189 9.21 -8.77 -15.34
N GLU A 190 9.02 -9.66 -16.32
CA GLU A 190 7.89 -10.59 -16.36
C GLU A 190 7.89 -11.49 -15.12
N LYS A 191 9.04 -12.09 -14.79
CA LYS A 191 9.17 -12.94 -13.60
C LYS A 191 8.94 -12.18 -12.30
N TRP A 192 9.32 -10.90 -12.22
CA TRP A 192 8.99 -10.03 -11.09
C TRP A 192 7.49 -9.86 -10.92
N ILE A 193 6.80 -9.53 -12.00
CA ILE A 193 5.34 -9.34 -12.00
C ILE A 193 4.64 -10.65 -11.59
N ASP A 194 5.10 -11.79 -12.11
CA ASP A 194 4.55 -13.10 -11.75
C ASP A 194 4.78 -13.43 -10.27
N ALA A 195 6.00 -13.19 -9.76
CA ALA A 195 6.32 -13.38 -8.34
C ALA A 195 5.45 -12.50 -7.44
N PHE A 196 5.29 -11.23 -7.81
CA PHE A 196 4.47 -10.29 -7.08
C PHE A 196 3.01 -10.76 -7.07
N ASN A 197 2.45 -11.08 -8.23
CA ASN A 197 1.07 -11.56 -8.37
C ASN A 197 0.82 -12.90 -7.65
N MET A 198 1.82 -13.79 -7.61
CA MET A 198 1.73 -15.03 -6.85
C MET A 198 1.79 -14.79 -5.34
N TYR A 199 2.56 -13.81 -4.88
CA TYR A 199 2.78 -13.55 -3.45
C TYR A 199 1.68 -12.68 -2.83
N ILE A 200 1.12 -11.75 -3.57
CA ILE A 200 -0.06 -11.00 -3.12
C ILE A 200 -1.27 -11.93 -3.09
N ASN A 201 -2.05 -11.85 -2.02
CA ASN A 201 -3.29 -12.62 -1.88
C ASN A 201 -3.09 -14.15 -1.87
N THR A 202 -1.88 -14.64 -1.56
CA THR A 202 -1.63 -16.06 -1.31
C THR A 202 -1.37 -16.35 0.17
N THR A 203 -1.74 -17.55 0.58
CA THR A 203 -1.30 -18.15 1.84
C THR A 203 0.02 -18.92 1.69
N ASN A 204 0.54 -19.05 0.45
CA ASN A 204 1.71 -19.88 0.16
C ASN A 204 3.05 -19.12 0.35
N ILE A 205 4.04 -19.81 0.89
CA ILE A 205 5.32 -19.24 1.38
C ILE A 205 6.45 -19.37 0.34
N TYR A 206 6.33 -20.28 -0.63
CA TYR A 206 7.44 -20.76 -1.47
C TYR A 206 7.85 -19.86 -2.67
N VAL A 207 7.23 -18.70 -2.86
CA VAL A 207 7.37 -17.93 -4.12
C VAL A 207 8.80 -17.43 -4.39
N LEU A 208 9.52 -16.97 -3.37
CA LEU A 208 10.85 -16.38 -3.56
C LEU A 208 11.94 -17.43 -3.84
N GLU A 209 11.98 -18.52 -3.08
CA GLU A 209 12.95 -19.61 -3.31
C GLU A 209 12.71 -20.30 -4.66
N ASP A 210 11.46 -20.47 -5.06
CA ASP A 210 11.12 -21.04 -6.37
C ASP A 210 11.54 -20.10 -7.50
N LEU A 211 11.39 -18.78 -7.32
CA LEU A 211 11.90 -17.81 -8.28
C LEU A 211 13.43 -17.89 -8.40
N GLU A 212 14.14 -17.89 -7.27
CA GLU A 212 15.61 -17.99 -7.22
C GLU A 212 16.11 -19.24 -7.95
N ASN A 213 15.49 -20.39 -7.69
CA ASN A 213 15.81 -21.66 -8.35
C ASN A 213 15.52 -21.65 -9.86
N SER A 214 14.44 -20.98 -10.28
CA SER A 214 14.03 -20.89 -11.69
C SER A 214 14.91 -19.97 -12.54
N LEU A 215 15.63 -19.05 -11.89
CA LEU A 215 16.29 -17.94 -12.55
C LEU A 215 17.71 -18.31 -13.03
N LYS A 216 18.45 -19.21 -12.36
CA LYS A 216 19.87 -19.52 -12.66
C LYS A 216 20.74 -18.26 -12.85
N ILE A 217 20.49 -17.24 -12.04
CA ILE A 217 21.13 -15.93 -12.15
C ILE A 217 22.35 -15.83 -11.23
N LYS A 218 23.28 -14.93 -11.58
CA LYS A 218 24.37 -14.51 -10.70
C LYS A 218 23.85 -14.05 -9.32
N GLN A 219 24.69 -14.24 -8.30
CA GLN A 219 24.34 -13.98 -6.90
C GLN A 219 24.00 -12.50 -6.63
N ASP A 220 24.70 -11.56 -7.25
CA ASP A 220 24.48 -10.11 -7.17
C ASP A 220 23.05 -9.71 -7.60
N THR A 221 22.61 -10.21 -8.75
CA THR A 221 21.31 -9.92 -9.34
C THR A 221 20.19 -10.58 -8.54
N THR A 222 20.47 -11.77 -7.97
CA THR A 222 19.55 -12.43 -7.03
C THR A 222 19.32 -11.58 -5.77
N LEU A 223 20.40 -11.05 -5.18
CA LEU A 223 20.31 -10.16 -4.02
C LEU A 223 19.61 -8.84 -4.35
N LYS A 224 19.89 -8.26 -5.52
CA LYS A 224 19.21 -7.06 -6.05
C LYS A 224 17.70 -7.29 -6.12
N PHE A 225 17.30 -8.41 -6.74
CA PHE A 225 15.91 -8.79 -6.91
C PHE A 225 15.23 -9.04 -5.55
N ARG A 226 15.81 -9.89 -4.69
CA ARG A 226 15.21 -10.23 -3.39
C ARG A 226 15.12 -9.03 -2.47
N GLY A 227 16.17 -8.21 -2.41
CA GLY A 227 16.20 -6.98 -1.62
C GLY A 227 15.09 -6.01 -2.01
N LYS A 228 14.87 -5.84 -3.32
CA LYS A 228 13.77 -5.03 -3.84
C LYS A 228 12.42 -5.64 -3.54
N PHE A 229 12.27 -6.96 -3.74
CA PHE A 229 11.00 -7.64 -3.54
C PHE A 229 10.56 -7.49 -2.09
N ASN A 230 11.46 -7.79 -1.16
CA ASN A 230 11.23 -7.61 0.26
C ASN A 230 10.88 -6.14 0.61
N PHE A 231 11.54 -5.16 -0.03
CA PHE A 231 11.22 -3.75 0.15
C PHE A 231 9.79 -3.43 -0.29
N THR A 232 9.42 -3.82 -1.51
CA THR A 232 8.09 -3.62 -2.09
C THR A 232 7.00 -4.27 -1.24
N MET A 233 7.27 -5.46 -0.69
CA MET A 233 6.33 -6.16 0.19
C MET A 233 6.27 -5.59 1.61
N GLY A 234 7.06 -4.56 1.95
CA GLY A 234 7.14 -3.99 3.30
C GLY A 234 7.87 -4.86 4.32
N SER A 235 8.65 -5.83 3.87
CA SER A 235 9.56 -6.67 4.67
C SER A 235 10.95 -6.02 4.73
N TYR A 236 11.00 -4.82 5.32
CA TYR A 236 12.17 -3.94 5.27
C TYR A 236 13.42 -4.53 5.93
N GLU A 237 13.27 -5.34 6.97
CA GLU A 237 14.37 -6.05 7.63
C GLU A 237 15.04 -7.05 6.66
N ASN A 238 14.24 -7.86 5.96
CA ASN A 238 14.76 -8.81 4.98
C ASN A 238 15.38 -8.06 3.79
N ALA A 239 14.74 -6.97 3.35
CA ALA A 239 15.26 -6.10 2.30
C ALA A 239 16.65 -5.58 2.67
N THR A 240 16.80 -4.99 3.87
CA THR A 240 18.09 -4.43 4.31
C THR A 240 19.17 -5.50 4.48
N SER A 241 18.81 -6.73 4.87
CA SER A 241 19.74 -7.86 4.92
C SER A 241 20.33 -8.18 3.55
N ASP A 242 19.48 -8.28 2.52
CA ASP A 242 19.90 -8.63 1.16
C ASP A 242 20.68 -7.52 0.49
N LEU A 243 20.23 -6.28 0.67
CA LEU A 243 20.92 -5.11 0.14
C LEU A 243 22.27 -4.89 0.83
N THR A 244 22.43 -5.33 2.07
CA THR A 244 23.74 -5.34 2.76
C THR A 244 24.68 -6.35 2.12
N LYS A 245 24.23 -7.59 1.89
CA LYS A 245 25.02 -8.60 1.17
C LYS A 245 25.38 -8.13 -0.25
N LEU A 246 24.47 -7.41 -0.92
CA LEU A 246 24.76 -6.82 -2.22
C LEU A 246 25.85 -5.75 -2.12
N LEU A 247 25.84 -4.90 -1.10
CA LEU A 247 26.89 -3.90 -0.87
C LEU A 247 28.23 -4.51 -0.45
N ASP A 248 28.25 -5.71 0.12
CA ASP A 248 29.50 -6.43 0.39
C ASP A 248 30.17 -6.90 -0.92
N ILE A 249 29.39 -7.15 -1.98
CA ILE A 249 29.86 -7.53 -3.32
C ILE A 249 30.12 -6.30 -4.19
N GLU A 250 29.22 -5.32 -4.14
CA GLU A 250 29.23 -4.08 -4.91
C GLU A 250 29.13 -2.85 -3.98
N PRO A 251 30.23 -2.41 -3.35
CA PRO A 251 30.18 -1.35 -2.32
C PRO A 251 29.59 -0.01 -2.75
N ASN A 252 29.58 0.27 -4.05
CA ASN A 252 29.07 1.50 -4.64
C ASN A 252 27.77 1.28 -5.43
N SER A 253 27.05 0.18 -5.18
CA SER A 253 25.77 -0.10 -5.84
C SER A 253 24.74 0.97 -5.46
N LYS A 254 24.47 1.91 -6.39
CA LYS A 254 23.48 2.99 -6.20
C LYS A 254 22.11 2.44 -5.85
N PHE A 255 21.73 1.34 -6.49
CA PHE A 255 20.50 0.61 -6.23
C PHE A 255 20.39 0.19 -4.77
N ALA A 256 21.42 -0.48 -4.26
CA ALA A 256 21.40 -0.99 -2.90
C ALA A 256 21.41 0.14 -1.86
N LEU A 257 22.17 1.20 -2.09
CA LEU A 257 22.17 2.39 -1.22
C LEU A 257 20.80 3.06 -1.20
N ARG A 258 20.15 3.25 -2.35
CA ARG A 258 18.81 3.85 -2.46
C ARG A 258 17.77 3.05 -1.68
N TYR A 259 17.57 1.78 -2.02
CA TYR A 259 16.52 0.98 -1.39
C TYR A 259 16.79 0.69 0.08
N ARG A 260 18.06 0.53 0.49
CA ARG A 260 18.38 0.30 1.91
C ARG A 260 18.21 1.57 2.73
N ALA A 261 18.58 2.74 2.19
CA ALA A 261 18.31 4.02 2.83
C ALA A 261 16.81 4.24 3.05
N GLU A 262 15.99 3.92 2.04
CA GLU A 262 14.54 4.08 2.13
C GLU A 262 13.91 3.10 3.13
N ALA A 263 14.33 1.83 3.08
CA ALA A 263 13.92 0.83 4.06
C ALA A 263 14.23 1.27 5.49
N TYR A 264 15.45 1.77 5.74
CA TYR A 264 15.82 2.31 7.05
C TYR A 264 14.99 3.52 7.45
N TYR A 265 14.68 4.42 6.52
CA TYR A 265 13.80 5.55 6.81
C TYR A 265 12.40 5.09 7.25
N LEU A 266 11.81 4.12 6.54
CA LEU A 266 10.49 3.54 6.84
C LEU A 266 10.46 2.74 8.15
N MET A 267 11.61 2.19 8.55
CA MET A 267 11.83 1.57 9.86
C MET A 267 12.21 2.58 10.97
N GLU A 268 12.20 3.88 10.67
CA GLU A 268 12.62 4.98 11.58
C GLU A 268 14.08 4.91 12.05
N LYS A 269 14.92 4.17 11.33
CA LYS A 269 16.38 4.07 11.49
C LYS A 269 17.09 5.19 10.74
N TYR A 270 16.83 6.42 11.17
CA TYR A 270 17.24 7.63 10.45
C TYR A 270 18.76 7.82 10.33
N LYS A 271 19.56 7.31 11.27
CA LYS A 271 21.02 7.43 11.23
C LYS A 271 21.60 6.54 10.12
N GLU A 272 21.13 5.31 10.05
CA GLU A 272 21.50 4.32 9.05
C GLU A 272 21.06 4.77 7.66
N SER A 273 19.82 5.28 7.55
CA SER A 273 19.31 5.90 6.32
C SER A 273 20.19 7.05 5.84
N LEU A 274 20.52 8.00 6.74
CA LEU A 274 21.39 9.15 6.44
C LEU A 274 22.77 8.73 5.91
N ASN A 275 23.36 7.68 6.48
CA ASN A 275 24.65 7.17 6.05
C ASN A 275 24.62 6.68 4.60
N ASP A 276 23.60 5.92 4.22
CA ASP A 276 23.45 5.42 2.85
C ASP A 276 23.12 6.53 1.85
N VAL A 277 22.27 7.51 2.23
CA VAL A 277 21.99 8.70 1.42
C VAL A 277 23.26 9.52 1.17
N ASN A 278 24.08 9.75 2.20
CA ASN A 278 25.33 10.48 2.06
C ASN A 278 26.34 9.75 1.17
N LYS A 279 26.39 8.40 1.23
CA LYS A 279 27.20 7.61 0.30
C LYS A 279 26.70 7.74 -1.13
N LEU A 280 25.38 7.68 -1.34
CA LEU A 280 24.78 7.82 -2.66
C LEU A 280 25.08 9.20 -3.26
N LEU A 281 24.92 10.28 -2.49
CA LEU A 281 25.24 11.65 -2.94
C LEU A 281 26.73 11.89 -3.20
N LYS A 282 27.63 11.08 -2.62
CA LYS A 282 29.07 11.12 -3.01
C LYS A 282 29.31 10.49 -4.37
N ILE A 283 28.48 9.54 -4.79
CA ILE A 283 28.57 8.86 -6.09
C ILE A 283 27.83 9.70 -7.15
N GLU A 284 26.66 10.23 -6.81
CA GLU A 284 25.78 11.00 -7.69
C GLU A 284 25.30 12.27 -6.98
N THR A 285 26.08 13.34 -7.12
CA THR A 285 25.91 14.60 -6.37
C THR A 285 24.54 15.26 -6.54
N ASN A 286 23.90 15.08 -7.69
CA ASN A 286 22.65 15.76 -8.04
C ASN A 286 21.45 14.79 -8.11
N ASP A 287 21.47 13.69 -7.34
CA ASP A 287 20.34 12.77 -7.27
C ASP A 287 19.15 13.43 -6.54
N GLU A 288 18.08 13.71 -7.29
CA GLU A 288 16.90 14.43 -6.79
C GLU A 288 16.18 13.62 -5.69
N TRP A 289 16.07 12.31 -5.86
CA TRP A 289 15.44 11.43 -4.88
C TRP A 289 16.21 11.43 -3.56
N ALA A 290 17.54 11.31 -3.61
CA ALA A 290 18.39 11.29 -2.42
C ALA A 290 18.31 12.61 -1.67
N SER A 291 18.26 13.73 -2.41
CA SER A 291 18.10 15.07 -1.84
C SER A 291 16.75 15.24 -1.12
N LYS A 292 15.66 14.73 -1.71
CA LYS A 292 14.33 14.74 -1.08
C LYS A 292 14.29 13.88 0.18
N LEU A 293 14.87 12.67 0.13
CA LEU A 293 14.91 11.79 1.31
C LEU A 293 15.77 12.39 2.42
N LEU A 294 16.90 13.03 2.08
CA LEU A 294 17.75 13.74 3.05
C LEU A 294 16.97 14.81 3.82
N ALA A 295 16.19 15.64 3.11
CA ALA A 295 15.37 16.66 3.73
C ALA A 295 14.36 16.05 4.74
N LYS A 296 13.69 14.96 4.35
CA LYS A 296 12.76 14.22 5.22
C LYS A 296 13.44 13.66 6.47
N ILE A 297 14.64 13.08 6.32
CA ILE A 297 15.43 12.54 7.45
C ILE A 297 15.80 13.65 8.44
N ILE A 298 16.25 14.80 7.92
CA ILE A 298 16.61 15.95 8.73
C ILE A 298 15.39 16.41 9.54
N GLU A 299 14.27 16.69 8.88
CA GLU A 299 13.03 17.12 9.55
C GLU A 299 12.64 16.22 10.74
N LYS A 300 12.67 14.89 10.53
CA LYS A 300 12.35 13.91 11.58
C LYS A 300 13.36 13.91 12.73
N ASN A 301 14.66 14.01 12.44
CA ASN A 301 15.68 14.07 13.49
C ASN A 301 15.53 15.33 14.37
N TRP A 302 15.22 16.49 13.77
CA TRP A 302 15.00 17.73 14.51
C TRP A 302 13.73 17.68 15.38
N SER A 303 12.66 17.03 14.91
CA SER A 303 11.43 16.86 15.69
C SER A 303 11.57 15.98 16.94
N ARG A 304 12.53 15.04 16.97
CA ARG A 304 12.79 14.17 18.15
C ARG A 304 13.58 14.86 19.28
N HIS A 305 14.11 16.06 19.05
CA HIS A 305 14.92 16.80 20.03
C HIS A 305 14.16 18.00 20.64
N ARG A 306 12.85 18.08 20.43
CA ARG A 306 11.92 18.99 21.10
C ARG A 306 10.95 18.19 21.94
#